data_AF-A0A955IE19-F1
#
_entry.id   AF-A0A955IE19-F1
#
_cell.length_a   1.000
_cell.length_b   1.000
_cell.length_c   1.000
_cell.angle_alpha   90.00
_cell.angle_beta   90.00
_cell.angle_gamma   90.00
#
_symmetry.space_group_name_H-M   'P 1'
#
loop_
_entity.id
_entity.type
_entity.pdbx_description
1 polymer ?
#
loop_
_entity_poly.entity_id
_entity_poly.type
_entity_poly.pdbx_seq_one_letter_code
_entity_poly.pdbx_strand_id
1 'polypeptide(L)' 'EKVFKTIVPRNVRLSEAPSFGKAIIEYDPKSMGAMAYEDLAKEIIDRF' A
#
# COMPACT_ATOMS: atom_id res chain seq x y z
N GLU A 1 1.75 22.68 2.55
CA GLU A 1 2.45 21.43 2.92
C GLU A 1 2.35 20.39 1.81
N LYS A 2 3.38 19.55 1.62
CA LYS A 2 3.41 18.50 0.58
C LYS A 2 3.24 17.10 1.18
N VAL A 3 2.14 16.87 1.89
CA VAL A 3 1.81 15.55 2.47
C VAL A 3 0.69 14.92 1.65
N PHE A 4 0.68 13.60 1.55
CA PHE A 4 -0.44 12.83 0.99
C PHE A 4 -1.53 12.63 2.06
N LYS A 5 -2.78 12.52 1.63
CA LYS A 5 -3.92 12.25 2.51
C LYS A 5 -3.99 10.77 2.87
N THR A 6 -3.55 9.90 1.96
CA THR A 6 -3.56 8.46 2.17
C THR A 6 -2.54 8.05 3.23
N ILE A 7 -3.01 7.33 4.26
CA ILE A 7 -2.18 6.81 5.34
C ILE A 7 -1.97 5.32 5.13
N VAL A 8 -0.71 4.88 5.04
CA VAL A 8 -0.36 3.45 4.99
C VAL A 8 -0.15 2.93 6.42
N PRO A 9 -1.05 2.10 6.98
CA PRO A 9 -0.93 1.62 8.34
C PRO A 9 0.15 0.54 8.47
N ARG A 10 0.71 0.38 9.67
CA ARG A 10 1.58 -0.75 9.97
C ARG A 10 0.75 -2.04 9.90
N ASN A 11 1.16 -2.98 9.05
CA ASN A 11 0.42 -4.21 8.81
C ASN A 11 1.38 -5.42 8.74
N VAL A 12 1.02 -6.52 9.41
CA VAL A 12 1.84 -7.74 9.46
C VAL A 12 2.00 -8.35 8.06
N ARG A 13 0.93 -8.39 7.25
CA ARG A 13 0.99 -8.90 5.87
C ARG A 13 1.92 -8.08 4.99
N LEU A 14 1.91 -6.76 5.18
CA LEU A 14 2.82 -5.86 4.49
C LEU A 14 4.29 -6.12 4.86
N SER A 15 4.56 -6.46 6.12
CA SER A 15 5.90 -6.87 6.57
C SER A 15 6.29 -8.29 6.14
N GLU A 16 5.33 -9.19 5.95
CA GLU A 16 5.57 -10.57 5.49
C GLU A 16 5.86 -10.65 3.99
N ALA A 17 5.18 -9.84 3.16
CA ALA A 17 5.26 -9.92 1.69
C ALA A 17 6.71 -9.94 1.13
N PRO A 18 7.66 -9.12 1.61
CA PRO A 18 9.06 -9.17 1.18
C PRO A 18 9.75 -10.52 1.42
N SER A 19 9.43 -11.21 2.52
CA SER A 19 9.99 -12.54 2.83
C SER A 19 9.56 -13.61 1.82
N PHE A 20 8.41 -13.41 1.16
CA PHE A 20 7.91 -14.26 0.08
C PHE A 20 8.33 -13.76 -1.30
N GLY A 21 9.10 -12.67 -1.39
CA GLY A 21 9.54 -12.07 -2.66
C GLY A 21 8.38 -11.53 -3.52
N LYS A 22 7.25 -11.19 -2.90
CA LYS A 22 6.04 -10.71 -3.59
C LYS A 22 5.72 -9.29 -3.18
N ALA A 23 5.15 -8.49 -4.10
CA ALA A 23 4.54 -7.22 -3.72
C ALA A 23 3.31 -7.47 -2.83
N ILE A 24 2.91 -6.50 -2.01
CA ILE A 24 1.73 -6.67 -1.13
C ILE A 24 0.44 -6.93 -1.92
N ILE A 25 0.34 -6.38 -3.13
CA ILE A 25 -0.78 -6.57 -4.05
C ILE A 25 -0.84 -8.04 -4.53
N GLU A 26 0.30 -8.70 -4.67
CA GLU A 26 0.39 -10.10 -5.09
C GLU A 26 0.33 -11.09 -3.91
N TYR A 27 0.84 -10.68 -2.75
CA TYR A 27 0.88 -11.50 -1.54
C TYR A 27 -0.50 -11.59 -0.87
N ASP A 28 -1.12 -10.43 -0.62
CA ASP A 28 -2.46 -10.35 -0.02
C ASP A 28 -3.18 -9.08 -0.52
N PRO A 29 -3.84 -9.15 -1.70
CA PRO A 29 -4.54 -8.00 -2.30
C PRO A 29 -5.69 -7.47 -1.45
N LYS A 30 -6.24 -8.28 -0.52
CA LYS A 30 -7.33 -7.86 0.37
C LYS A 30 -6.83 -7.31 1.70
N SER A 31 -5.51 -7.28 1.92
CA SER A 31 -4.93 -6.72 3.14
C SER A 31 -5.15 -5.20 3.22
N MET A 32 -5.23 -4.68 4.45
CA MET A 32 -5.26 -3.22 4.66
C MET A 32 -4.04 -2.51 4.07
N GLY A 33 -2.88 -3.19 4.02
CA GLY A 33 -1.68 -2.65 3.37
C GLY A 33 -1.86 -2.51 1.86
N ALA A 34 -2.38 -3.54 1.18
CA ALA A 34 -2.64 -3.51 -0.25
C ALA A 34 -3.64 -2.39 -0.61
N MET A 35 -4.78 -2.32 0.09
CA MET A 35 -5.79 -1.29 -0.15
C MET A 35 -5.22 0.13 0.05
N ALA A 36 -4.42 0.35 1.10
CA ALA A 36 -3.79 1.65 1.33
C ALA A 36 -2.78 2.04 0.23
N TYR A 37 -2.05 1.07 -0.35
CA TYR A 37 -1.17 1.34 -1.48
C TYR A 37 -1.94 1.63 -2.77
N GLU A 38 -3.09 0.96 -2.99
CA GLU A 38 -3.96 1.28 -4.13
C GLU A 38 -4.52 2.71 -4.03
N ASP A 39 -4.99 3.11 -2.85
CA ASP A 39 -5.52 4.47 -2.64
C ASP A 39 -4.41 5.53 -2.76
N LEU A 40 -3.20 5.22 -2.29
CA LEU A 40 -2.05 6.10 -2.44
C LEU A 40 -1.66 6.22 -3.93
N ALA A 41 -1.70 5.13 -4.69
CA ALA A 41 -1.42 5.15 -6.11
C ALA A 41 -2.43 6.03 -6.88
N LYS A 42 -3.73 5.94 -6.54
CA LYS A 42 -4.76 6.82 -7.10
C LYS A 42 -4.48 8.28 -6.77
N GLU A 43 -4.15 8.58 -5.50
CA GLU A 43 -3.82 9.95 -5.08
C GLU A 43 -2.60 10.51 -5.81
N ILE A 44 -1.59 9.69 -6.10
CA ILE A 44 -0.43 10.09 -6.90
C ILE A 44 -0.86 10.42 -8.33
N ILE A 45 -1.65 9.56 -8.99
CA ILE A 45 -2.14 9.77 -10.36
C ILE A 45 -3.02 11.02 -10.43
N ASP A 46 -3.88 11.27 -9.44
CA ASP A 46 -4.75 12.44 -9.44
C ASP A 46 -3.98 13.75 -9.20
N ARG A 47 -2.80 13.67 -8.57
CA ARG A 47 -1.98 14.83 -8.21
C ARG A 47 -0.96 15.21 -9.30
N PHE A 48 -0.60 14.29 -10.19
CA PHE A 48 0.44 14.45 -11.21
C PHE A 48 -0.09 14.16 -12.61
#